data_AF-A0A3Q7XPZ7-F1
#
_entry.id   AF-A0A3Q7XPZ7-F1
#
_cell.length_a   1.000
_cell.length_b   1.000
_cell.length_c   1.000
_cell.angle_alpha   90.00
_cell.angle_beta   90.00
_cell.angle_gamma   90.00
#
_symmetry.space_group_name_H-M   'P 1'
#
loop_
_entity.id
_entity.type
_entity.pdbx_description
1 polymer ?
#
loop_
_entity_poly.entity_id
_entity_poly.type
_entity_poly.pdbx_seq_one_letter_code
_entity_poly.pdbx_strand_id
1 'polypeptide(L)'
;MDPIKYIFENHILTRRIARWQILLSEYDFVYVTHNDIKGSALVEYLAQQPVEGYQSMPCEFPDEGIMTFFKDTESPDKEKWTLVFGGASNALGHGIGAILISLENQLIPFTARLCFNCTNNIAKYEACAIGIETIVESKVKILEVYGDLLLVIHQTKGE
;
A
#
# COMPACT_ATOMS: atom_id res chain seq x y z
N MET A 1 -18.50 16.63 9.68
CA MET A 1 -18.54 15.28 10.27
C MET A 1 -17.14 14.97 10.72
N ASP A 2 -16.91 14.76 12.00
CA ASP A 2 -15.62 14.31 12.50
C ASP A 2 -15.49 12.80 12.25
N PRO A 3 -14.53 12.37 11.41
CA PRO A 3 -14.37 10.96 11.07
C PRO A 3 -14.08 10.08 12.29
N ILE A 4 -13.37 10.59 13.30
CA ILE A 4 -12.97 9.80 14.47
C ILE A 4 -14.18 9.55 15.36
N LYS A 5 -14.92 10.61 15.71
CA LYS A 5 -16.19 10.49 16.43
C LYS A 5 -17.18 9.57 15.70
N TYR A 6 -17.28 9.67 14.37
CA TYR A 6 -18.14 8.80 13.58
C TYR A 6 -17.77 7.30 13.69
N ILE A 7 -16.48 6.97 13.80
CA ILE A 7 -16.00 5.59 13.95
C ILE A 7 -16.41 5.01 15.31
N PHE A 8 -16.36 5.79 16.38
CA PHE A 8 -16.70 5.31 17.72
C PHE A 8 -18.21 5.28 18.00
N GLU A 9 -18.99 6.15 17.34
CA GLU A 9 -20.44 6.23 17.55
C GLU A 9 -21.26 5.24 16.69
N ASN A 10 -20.69 4.69 15.62
CA ASN A 10 -21.41 3.77 14.73
C ASN A 10 -20.97 2.32 14.91
N HIS A 11 -21.92 1.42 15.21
CA HIS A 11 -21.67 -0.02 15.35
C HIS A 11 -21.65 -0.81 14.03
N ILE A 12 -21.97 -0.16 12.90
CA ILE A 12 -22.00 -0.80 11.58
C ILE A 12 -20.74 -0.42 10.82
N LEU A 13 -19.61 -0.99 11.24
CA LEU A 13 -18.31 -0.70 10.64
C LEU A 13 -17.91 -1.83 9.68
N THR A 14 -17.46 -1.45 8.48
CA THR A 14 -16.79 -2.36 7.56
C THR A 14 -15.52 -2.92 8.21
N ARG A 15 -15.09 -4.12 7.78
CA ARG A 15 -13.99 -4.90 8.39
C ARG A 15 -12.74 -4.09 8.74
N ARG A 16 -12.37 -3.11 7.90
CA ARG A 16 -11.21 -2.24 8.14
C ARG A 16 -11.44 -1.26 9.29
N ILE A 17 -12.62 -0.63 9.36
CA ILE A 17 -12.92 0.38 10.37
C ILE A 17 -13.17 -0.28 11.75
N ALA A 18 -13.79 -1.46 11.79
CA ALA A 18 -13.92 -2.23 13.03
C ALA A 18 -12.56 -2.61 13.63
N ARG A 19 -11.56 -2.90 12.79
CA ARG A 19 -10.19 -3.21 13.24
C ARG A 19 -9.48 -1.99 13.81
N TRP A 20 -9.62 -0.82 13.16
CA TRP A 20 -9.11 0.44 13.72
C TRP A 20 -9.78 0.78 15.05
N GLN A 21 -11.08 0.54 15.18
CA GLN A 21 -11.79 0.77 16.45
C GLN A 21 -11.24 -0.11 17.59
N ILE A 22 -10.94 -1.39 17.33
CA ILE A 22 -10.34 -2.29 18.33
C ILE A 22 -8.97 -1.77 18.78
N LEU A 23 -8.07 -1.45 17.85
CA LEU A 23 -6.73 -0.96 18.20
C LEU A 23 -6.77 0.37 18.95
N LEU A 24 -7.68 1.25 18.59
CA LEU A 24 -7.82 2.55 19.24
C LEU A 24 -8.56 2.47 20.58
N SER A 25 -9.28 1.37 20.87
CA SER A 25 -10.01 1.17 22.13
C SER A 25 -9.12 0.85 23.34
N GLU A 26 -7.85 0.50 23.10
CA GLU A 26 -6.86 0.28 24.16
C GLU A 26 -6.45 1.59 24.85
N TYR A 27 -6.67 2.73 24.19
CA TYR A 27 -6.29 4.04 24.68
C TYR A 27 -7.53 4.87 25.03
N ASP A 28 -7.46 5.60 26.14
CA ASP A 28 -8.46 6.60 26.49
C ASP A 28 -8.28 7.85 25.62
N PHE A 29 -9.13 8.00 24.60
CA PHE A 29 -9.14 9.18 23.74
C PHE A 29 -10.10 10.24 24.25
N VAL A 30 -9.63 11.47 24.34
CA VAL A 30 -10.49 12.65 24.53
C VAL A 30 -10.57 13.37 23.20
N TYR A 31 -11.78 13.42 22.63
CA TYR A 31 -11.99 14.14 21.40
C TYR A 31 -11.96 15.66 21.65
N VAL A 32 -10.99 16.33 21.05
CA VAL A 32 -10.87 17.79 21.08
C VAL A 32 -11.04 18.31 19.66
N THR A 33 -12.04 19.16 19.45
CA THR A 33 -12.20 19.90 18.19
C THR A 33 -11.07 20.92 18.10
N HIS A 34 -10.11 20.72 17.21
CA HIS A 34 -9.05 21.67 16.95
C HIS A 34 -9.33 22.44 15.65
N ASN A 35 -8.96 23.72 15.60
CA ASN A 35 -8.97 24.50 14.36
C ASN A 35 -7.85 24.00 13.43
N ASP A 36 -8.09 23.89 12.13
CA ASP A 36 -7.21 23.25 11.14
C ASP A 36 -5.70 23.43 11.44
N ILE A 37 -5.03 22.35 11.83
CA ILE A 37 -3.58 22.33 11.98
C ILE A 37 -2.99 22.19 10.57
N LYS A 38 -2.21 23.19 10.15
CA LYS A 38 -1.50 23.12 8.88
C LYS A 38 -0.54 21.92 8.93
N GLY A 39 -0.69 20.96 8.03
CA GLY A 39 0.11 19.72 8.03
C GLY A 39 1.63 19.95 8.07
N SER A 40 2.11 21.09 7.56
CA SER A 40 3.51 21.50 7.67
C SER A 40 3.99 21.66 9.12
N ALA A 41 3.16 22.18 10.02
CA ALA A 41 3.52 22.35 11.43
C ALA A 41 3.63 21.00 12.15
N LEU A 42 2.83 20.01 11.74
CA LEU A 42 2.90 18.66 12.29
C LEU A 42 4.20 17.95 11.84
N VAL A 43 4.59 18.11 10.57
CA VAL A 43 5.85 17.57 10.04
C VAL A 43 7.06 18.20 10.72
N GLU A 44 7.07 19.53 10.92
CA GLU A 44 8.15 20.23 11.63
C GLU A 44 8.23 19.81 13.11
N TYR A 45 7.10 19.58 13.77
CA TYR A 45 7.06 19.09 15.14
C TYR A 45 7.63 17.67 15.25
N LEU A 46 7.23 16.76 14.35
CA LEU A 46 7.75 15.39 14.30
C LEU A 46 9.24 15.36 13.96
N ALA A 47 9.72 16.27 13.10
CA ALA A 47 11.15 16.39 12.79
C ALA A 47 11.98 16.85 14.01
N GLN A 48 11.38 17.58 14.95
CA GLN A 48 12.03 18.03 16.19
C GLN A 48 11.99 16.97 17.31
N GLN A 49 11.14 15.95 17.20
CA GLN A 49 11.10 14.80 18.10
C GLN A 49 11.35 13.49 17.35
N PRO A 50 12.60 13.20 16.96
CA PRO A 50 12.94 11.89 16.42
C PRO A 50 12.67 10.83 17.48
N VAL A 51 11.75 9.91 17.19
CA VAL A 51 11.55 8.72 18.03
C VAL A 51 12.72 7.77 17.77
N GLU A 52 13.74 7.83 18.63
CA GLU A 52 14.83 6.86 18.61
C GLU A 52 14.27 5.47 18.95
N GLY A 53 14.38 4.54 18.00
CA GLY A 53 13.88 3.17 18.17
C GLY A 53 12.44 2.94 17.74
N TYR A 54 11.94 3.67 16.74
CA TYR A 54 10.69 3.30 16.06
C TYR A 54 10.77 1.86 15.53
N GLN A 55 10.28 0.91 16.32
CA GLN A 55 9.94 -0.42 15.84
C GLN A 55 8.62 -0.27 15.10
N SER A 56 8.66 -0.39 13.77
CA SER A 56 7.46 -0.56 12.96
C SER A 56 6.60 -1.61 13.62
N MET A 57 5.43 -1.21 14.10
CA MET A 57 4.44 -2.12 14.68
C MET A 57 4.19 -3.23 13.67
N PRO A 58 4.37 -4.52 14.02
CA PRO A 58 4.03 -5.61 13.13
C PRO A 58 2.52 -5.49 12.90
N CYS A 59 2.19 -5.17 11.66
CA CYS A 59 0.85 -4.89 11.23
C CYS A 59 0.41 -6.15 10.51
N GLU A 60 -0.23 -7.06 11.25
CA GLU A 60 -0.79 -8.33 10.74
C GLU A 60 -1.90 -8.09 9.71
N PHE A 61 -1.50 -7.62 8.54
CA PHE A 61 -2.30 -7.58 7.34
C PHE A 61 -2.01 -8.84 6.50
N PRO A 62 -2.97 -9.32 5.70
CA PRO A 62 -2.73 -10.46 4.80
C PRO A 62 -1.68 -10.19 3.72
N ASP A 63 -1.28 -8.92 3.51
CA ASP A 63 -0.15 -8.48 2.69
C ASP A 63 1.13 -8.18 3.51
N GLU A 64 1.15 -8.46 4.82
CA GLU A 64 2.35 -8.32 5.66
C GLU A 64 3.48 -9.25 5.22
N GLY A 65 3.13 -10.39 4.61
CA GLY A 65 4.09 -11.27 3.92
C GLY A 65 4.89 -10.53 2.85
N ILE A 66 4.26 -9.59 2.14
CA ILE A 66 4.93 -8.80 1.10
C ILE A 66 5.96 -7.86 1.75
N MET A 67 5.59 -7.15 2.83
CA MET A 67 6.50 -6.21 3.51
C MET A 67 7.63 -6.91 4.30
N THR A 68 7.38 -8.10 4.83
CA THR A 68 8.39 -8.94 5.51
C THR A 68 9.35 -9.61 4.52
N PHE A 69 8.89 -10.04 3.34
CA PHE A 69 9.76 -10.48 2.25
C PHE A 69 10.83 -9.45 1.89
N PHE A 70 10.50 -8.14 1.95
CA PHE A 70 11.44 -7.07 1.60
C PHE A 70 12.48 -6.73 2.68
N LYS A 71 12.24 -7.12 3.94
CA LYS A 71 13.23 -6.94 5.02
C LYS A 71 14.28 -8.06 5.03
N ASP A 72 13.90 -9.27 4.63
CA ASP A 72 14.79 -10.44 4.64
C ASP A 72 15.55 -10.64 3.31
N THR A 73 15.24 -9.87 2.26
CA THR A 73 16.04 -9.80 1.03
C THR A 73 17.33 -8.97 1.22
N GLU A 74 18.12 -9.28 2.23
CA GLU A 74 19.58 -9.00 2.22
C GLU A 74 20.30 -10.01 1.31
N SER A 75 19.75 -10.27 0.12
CA SER A 75 20.44 -11.06 -0.90
C SER A 75 21.34 -10.14 -1.75
N PRO A 76 22.48 -10.60 -2.26
CA PRO A 76 23.54 -9.75 -2.77
C PRO A 76 23.27 -9.12 -4.14
N ASP A 77 22.13 -9.43 -4.76
CA ASP A 77 21.81 -9.03 -6.14
C ASP A 77 21.27 -7.59 -6.20
N LYS A 78 22.14 -6.62 -5.93
CA LYS A 78 21.91 -5.16 -6.04
C LYS A 78 21.61 -4.65 -7.47
N GLU A 79 21.25 -5.53 -8.41
CA GLU A 79 21.05 -5.18 -9.82
C GLU A 79 19.59 -5.32 -10.30
N LYS A 80 18.65 -5.68 -9.43
CA LYS A 80 17.25 -5.92 -9.81
C LYS A 80 16.28 -4.95 -9.14
N TRP A 81 15.35 -4.41 -9.93
CA TRP A 81 14.20 -3.68 -9.39
C TRP A 81 13.08 -4.66 -9.09
N THR A 82 12.20 -4.30 -8.16
CA THR A 82 11.06 -5.14 -7.79
C THR A 82 9.75 -4.39 -7.99
N LEU A 83 8.85 -4.93 -8.81
CA LEU A 83 7.49 -4.44 -8.98
C LEU A 83 6.52 -5.32 -8.19
N VAL A 84 5.80 -4.72 -7.26
CA VAL A 84 4.67 -5.33 -6.57
C VAL A 84 3.41 -4.66 -7.03
N PHE A 85 2.40 -5.41 -7.45
CA PHE A 85 1.18 -4.82 -7.97
C PHE A 85 -0.08 -5.53 -7.48
N GLY A 86 -1.18 -4.78 -7.50
CA GLY A 86 -2.50 -5.20 -7.10
C GLY A 86 -3.58 -4.39 -7.80
N GLY A 87 -4.79 -4.91 -7.77
CA GLY A 87 -5.94 -4.31 -8.43
C GLY A 87 -7.22 -4.70 -7.70
N ALA A 88 -8.17 -3.77 -7.69
CA ALA A 88 -9.45 -3.94 -7.06
C ALA A 88 -10.56 -3.35 -7.94
N SER A 89 -11.68 -4.05 -7.99
CA SER A 89 -12.86 -3.71 -8.76
C SER A 89 -14.09 -3.97 -7.89
N ASN A 90 -14.94 -2.96 -7.76
CA ASN A 90 -16.21 -3.04 -7.06
C ASN A 90 -17.27 -2.16 -7.75
N ALA A 91 -18.48 -2.12 -7.20
CA ALA A 91 -19.60 -1.35 -7.78
C ALA A 91 -19.35 0.17 -7.85
N LEU A 92 -18.45 0.71 -7.04
CA LEU A 92 -18.07 2.13 -7.03
C LEU A 92 -16.95 2.45 -8.03
N GLY A 93 -16.32 1.43 -8.60
CA GLY A 93 -15.31 1.57 -9.65
C GLY A 93 -14.12 0.64 -9.47
N HIS A 94 -13.07 0.97 -10.23
CA HIS A 94 -11.94 0.08 -10.47
C HIS A 94 -10.65 0.85 -10.25
N GLY A 95 -9.72 0.25 -9.50
CA GLY A 95 -8.47 0.87 -9.13
C GLY A 95 -7.32 -0.11 -9.24
N ILE A 96 -6.16 0.45 -9.52
CA ILE A 96 -4.87 -0.22 -9.50
C ILE A 96 -3.98 0.39 -8.44
N GLY A 97 -3.10 -0.43 -7.89
CA GLY A 97 -2.04 0.01 -7.00
C GLY A 97 -0.81 -0.82 -7.24
N ALA A 98 0.35 -0.18 -7.23
CA ALA A 98 1.61 -0.85 -7.36
C ALA A 98 2.71 -0.07 -6.64
N ILE A 99 3.75 -0.79 -6.28
CA ILE A 99 4.93 -0.28 -5.60
C ILE A 99 6.13 -0.77 -6.39
N LEU A 100 6.95 0.18 -6.80
CA LEU A 100 8.23 -0.11 -7.38
C LEU A 100 9.33 0.07 -6.35
N ILE A 101 10.24 -0.89 -6.27
CA ILE A 101 11.38 -0.88 -5.36
C ILE A 101 12.64 -0.73 -6.20
N SER A 102 13.38 0.36 -5.98
CA SER A 102 14.65 0.60 -6.65
C SER A 102 15.80 -0.22 -6.06
N LEU A 103 16.94 -0.22 -6.74
CA LEU A 103 18.19 -0.84 -6.23
C LEU A 103 18.68 -0.24 -4.91
N GLU A 104 18.26 0.99 -4.61
CA GLU A 104 18.57 1.71 -3.38
C GLU A 104 17.51 1.47 -2.28
N ASN A 105 16.64 0.46 -2.47
CA ASN A 105 15.48 0.17 -1.65
C ASN A 105 14.51 1.37 -1.51
N GLN A 106 14.50 2.28 -2.48
CA GLN A 106 13.51 3.36 -2.49
C GLN A 106 12.17 2.82 -2.99
N LEU A 107 11.12 3.10 -2.23
CA LEU A 107 9.75 2.73 -2.56
C LEU A 107 9.08 3.86 -3.35
N ILE A 108 8.64 3.55 -4.56
CA ILE A 108 7.94 4.45 -5.46
C ILE A 108 6.52 3.89 -5.66
N PRO A 109 5.55 4.29 -4.81
CA PRO A 109 4.17 3.85 -4.94
C PRO A 109 3.46 4.62 -6.05
N PHE A 110 2.58 3.95 -6.79
CA PHE A 110 1.65 4.59 -7.71
C PHE A 110 0.28 3.91 -7.69
N THR A 111 -0.75 4.72 -7.93
CA THR A 111 -2.15 4.27 -7.97
C THR A 111 -2.87 5.00 -9.08
N ALA A 112 -3.83 4.33 -9.71
CA ALA A 112 -4.68 4.96 -10.70
C ALA A 112 -6.08 4.36 -10.66
N ARG A 113 -7.08 5.15 -11.09
CA ARG A 113 -8.45 4.68 -11.30
C ARG A 113 -8.62 4.29 -12.76
N LEU A 114 -9.14 3.09 -13.02
CA LEU A 114 -9.47 2.68 -14.37
C LEU A 114 -10.83 3.27 -14.76
N CYS A 115 -10.88 3.94 -15.91
CA CYS A 115 -12.08 4.62 -16.41
C CYS A 115 -12.94 3.73 -17.33
N PHE A 116 -12.81 2.41 -17.19
CA PHE A 116 -13.57 1.42 -17.94
C PHE A 116 -13.99 0.29 -17.02
N ASN A 117 -15.09 -0.37 -17.38
CA ASN A 117 -15.62 -1.48 -16.58
C ASN A 117 -14.68 -2.68 -16.63
N CYS A 118 -14.26 -3.18 -15.48
CA CYS A 118 -13.35 -4.32 -15.42
C CYS A 118 -13.62 -5.23 -14.21
N THR A 119 -13.19 -6.49 -14.29
CA THR A 119 -13.22 -7.41 -13.13
C THR A 119 -11.99 -7.19 -12.23
N ASN A 120 -11.95 -7.81 -11.05
CA ASN A 120 -10.78 -7.78 -10.17
C ASN A 120 -9.52 -8.30 -10.90
N ASN A 121 -9.66 -9.36 -11.69
CA ASN A 121 -8.53 -9.96 -12.40
C ASN A 121 -8.02 -9.02 -13.50
N ILE A 122 -8.91 -8.34 -14.22
CA ILE A 122 -8.53 -7.33 -15.22
C ILE A 122 -7.85 -6.15 -14.52
N ALA A 123 -8.39 -5.64 -13.41
CA ALA A 123 -7.75 -4.55 -12.67
C ALA A 123 -6.32 -4.91 -12.24
N LYS A 124 -6.10 -6.14 -11.76
CA LYS A 124 -4.76 -6.60 -11.42
C LYS A 124 -3.86 -6.71 -12.67
N TYR A 125 -4.37 -7.19 -13.81
CA TYR A 125 -3.61 -7.24 -15.07
C TYR A 125 -3.16 -5.85 -15.52
N GLU A 126 -4.07 -4.87 -15.48
CA GLU A 126 -3.76 -3.47 -15.81
C GLU A 126 -2.70 -2.88 -14.87
N ALA A 127 -2.76 -3.21 -13.59
CA ALA A 127 -1.76 -2.81 -12.61
C ALA A 127 -0.36 -3.37 -12.96
N CYS A 128 -0.29 -4.63 -13.43
CA CYS A 128 0.96 -5.24 -13.93
C CYS A 128 1.48 -4.51 -15.17
N ALA A 129 0.61 -4.33 -16.17
CA ALA A 129 0.97 -3.75 -17.46
C ALA A 129 1.52 -2.33 -17.31
N ILE A 130 0.82 -1.49 -16.54
CA ILE A 130 1.24 -0.11 -16.26
C ILE A 130 2.54 -0.09 -15.46
N GLY A 131 2.71 -1.02 -14.50
CA GLY A 131 3.97 -1.13 -13.76
C GLY A 131 5.15 -1.51 -14.65
N ILE A 132 4.97 -2.45 -15.58
CA ILE A 132 6.01 -2.83 -16.54
C ILE A 132 6.30 -1.68 -17.50
N GLU A 133 5.27 -0.97 -17.99
CA GLU A 133 5.44 0.20 -18.86
C GLU A 133 6.29 1.29 -18.19
N THR A 134 5.97 1.60 -16.92
CA THR A 134 6.74 2.55 -16.10
C THR A 134 8.20 2.13 -15.95
N ILE A 135 8.45 0.82 -15.88
CA ILE A 135 9.80 0.25 -15.78
C ILE A 135 10.59 0.36 -17.09
N VAL A 136 9.93 0.10 -18.22
CA VAL A 136 10.53 0.22 -19.54
C VAL A 136 10.94 1.67 -19.80
N GLU A 137 10.09 2.64 -19.43
CA GLU A 137 10.42 4.07 -19.49
C GLU A 137 11.63 4.42 -18.62
N SER A 138 11.77 3.76 -17.47
CA SER A 138 12.87 3.93 -16.52
C SER A 138 14.18 3.23 -16.94
N LYS A 139 14.21 2.54 -18.11
CA LYS A 139 15.38 1.85 -18.68
C LYS A 139 16.01 0.79 -17.76
N VAL A 140 15.21 0.18 -16.89
CA VAL A 140 15.67 -0.90 -16.02
C VAL A 140 15.92 -2.16 -16.85
N LYS A 141 16.98 -2.89 -16.52
CA LYS A 141 17.39 -4.12 -17.25
C LYS A 141 16.84 -5.40 -16.63
N ILE A 142 16.70 -5.45 -15.31
CA ILE A 142 16.27 -6.64 -14.58
C ILE A 142 15.15 -6.24 -13.62
N LEU A 143 14.00 -6.90 -13.77
CA LEU A 143 12.79 -6.67 -12.99
C LEU A 143 12.27 -7.99 -12.43
N GLU A 144 12.00 -8.02 -11.12
CA GLU A 144 11.23 -9.07 -10.48
C GLU A 144 9.81 -8.56 -10.24
N VAL A 145 8.81 -9.38 -10.56
CA VAL A 145 7.39 -8.98 -10.55
C VAL A 145 6.60 -9.88 -9.59
N TYR A 146 5.93 -9.27 -8.63
CA TYR A 146 5.14 -9.92 -7.59
C TYR A 146 3.69 -9.44 -7.61
N GLY A 147 2.74 -10.38 -7.53
CA GLY A 147 1.33 -10.05 -7.40
C GLY A 147 0.45 -11.28 -7.23
N ASP A 148 -0.71 -11.11 -6.60
CA ASP A 148 -1.72 -12.16 -6.38
C ASP A 148 -2.53 -12.46 -7.65
N LEU A 149 -1.83 -12.90 -8.70
CA LEU A 149 -2.40 -13.38 -9.96
C LEU A 149 -1.76 -14.71 -10.34
N LEU A 150 -2.28 -15.80 -9.76
CA LEU A 150 -2.01 -17.16 -10.24
C LEU A 150 -2.13 -17.24 -11.78
N LEU A 151 -3.14 -16.59 -12.36
CA LEU A 151 -3.38 -16.57 -13.82
C LEU A 151 -2.30 -15.85 -14.65
N VAL A 152 -1.73 -14.75 -14.16
CA VAL A 152 -0.69 -14.01 -14.91
C VAL A 152 0.65 -14.72 -14.81
N ILE A 153 0.94 -15.36 -13.66
CA ILE A 153 2.16 -16.13 -13.47
C ILE A 153 2.20 -17.34 -14.42
N HIS A 154 1.07 -18.05 -14.63
CA HIS A 154 1.02 -19.18 -15.58
C HIS A 154 1.12 -18.71 -17.05
N GLN A 155 0.35 -17.69 -17.46
CA GLN A 155 0.36 -17.21 -18.84
C GLN A 155 1.71 -16.60 -19.28
N THR A 156 2.41 -15.90 -18.39
CA THR A 156 3.74 -15.33 -18.68
C THR A 156 4.85 -16.40 -18.72
N LYS A 157 4.66 -17.52 -18.02
CA LYS A 157 5.55 -18.70 -18.09
C LYS A 157 5.25 -19.61 -19.28
N GLY A 158 4.15 -19.39 -19.99
CA GLY A 158 3.72 -20.23 -21.11
C GLY A 158 3.07 -21.56 -20.68
N GLU A 159 2.50 -21.61 -19.48
CA GLU A 159 1.71 -22.74 -18.93
C GLU A 159 0.20 -22.45 -19.03
#